data_AF-A0A350HB69-F1
#
_entry.id   AF-A0A350HB69-F1
#
_cell.length_a   1.000
_cell.length_b   1.000
_cell.length_c   1.000
_cell.angle_alpha   90.00
_cell.angle_beta   90.00
_cell.angle_gamma   90.00
#
_symmetry.space_group_name_H-M   'P 1'
#
loop_
_entity.id
_entity.type
_entity.pdbx_description
1 polymer ?
#
loop_
_entity_poly.entity_id
_entity_poly.type
_entity_poly.pdbx_seq_one_letter_code
_entity_poly.pdbx_strand_id
1 'polypeptide(L)'
;MKKAILFLMILSLFAGLWAKKIVIYHTNDIKNVLGSRNATFINPDFPPVLGGIYSLSTAVKWERDKAEKNQDIFLLFDSGNFAYKSVENDSVDFSVPAVYFEHMKYDLVNLGLDELSAGGAFAEKAKERMRTPLILGNIFYKDKGYIFDRYKIIEVQGIKIGVFGLTSEYAGLNLTENAVSDIIVQRETDAAKELVAVLKKNRCDIIIGLTSTSYEHDIVLADEVEGIDVILSGNEGRGMRESIETPVNHTIIIKGYGELSSVEKITLEIDDTGNILFGEGISVTLFEDAFPADKELKAKLNK
;
A
#
# COMPACT_ATOMS: atom_id res chain seq x y z
N MET A 1 35.87 24.35 38.56
CA MET A 1 34.53 23.78 38.78
C MET A 1 33.47 24.35 37.83
N LYS A 2 33.31 25.68 37.66
CA LYS A 2 32.27 26.26 36.77
C LYS A 2 32.41 25.93 35.26
N LYS A 3 33.64 25.72 34.74
CA LYS A 3 33.87 25.36 33.32
C LYS A 3 33.55 23.90 32.98
N ALA A 4 33.64 22.99 33.95
CA ALA A 4 33.30 21.58 33.75
C ALA A 4 31.79 21.34 33.68
N ILE A 5 31.01 22.17 34.38
CA ILE A 5 29.54 22.13 34.38
C ILE A 5 28.98 22.61 33.04
N LEU A 6 29.61 23.61 32.40
CA LEU A 6 29.20 24.11 31.09
C LEU A 6 29.47 23.10 29.95
N PHE A 7 30.53 22.28 30.08
CA PHE A 7 30.85 21.23 29.11
C PHE A 7 29.90 20.03 29.22
N LEU A 8 29.45 19.68 30.42
CA LEU A 8 28.42 18.67 30.63
C LEU A 8 27.03 19.11 30.13
N MET A 9 26.71 20.40 30.23
CA MET A 9 25.44 20.96 29.71
C MET A 9 25.37 20.95 28.17
N ILE A 10 26.50 21.13 27.50
CA ILE A 10 26.59 21.05 26.02
C ILE A 10 26.54 19.59 25.56
N LEU A 11 27.06 18.63 26.34
CA LEU A 11 26.93 17.20 26.04
C LEU A 11 25.50 16.68 26.23
N SER A 12 24.72 17.24 27.15
CA SER A 12 23.29 16.92 27.31
C SER A 12 22.38 17.53 26.24
N LEU A 13 22.90 18.45 25.41
CA LEU A 13 22.18 19.01 24.26
C LEU A 13 22.37 18.18 22.98
N PHE A 14 23.25 17.18 23.01
CA PHE A 14 23.22 16.04 22.09
C PHE A 14 22.43 14.90 22.72
N ALA A 15 21.20 15.17 23.17
CA ALA A 15 20.18 14.13 23.06
C ALA A 15 20.09 13.88 21.56
N GLY A 16 20.72 12.81 21.07
CA GLY A 16 20.72 12.49 19.65
C GLY A 16 19.29 12.59 19.15
N LEU A 17 19.07 13.30 18.05
CA LEU A 17 17.87 13.09 17.25
C LEU A 17 17.93 11.62 16.83
N TRP A 18 17.31 10.75 17.62
CA TRP A 18 17.12 9.36 17.24
C TRP A 18 15.92 9.37 16.30
N ALA A 19 16.18 9.67 15.03
CA ALA A 19 15.16 9.53 14.02
C ALA A 19 14.74 8.05 13.98
N LYS A 20 13.47 7.77 14.21
CA LYS A 20 12.92 6.43 13.98
C LYS A 20 12.74 6.24 12.48
N LYS A 21 12.95 5.03 12.01
CA LYS A 21 12.81 4.69 10.61
C LYS A 21 11.58 3.81 10.39
N ILE A 22 10.74 4.22 9.45
CA ILE A 22 9.63 3.42 8.93
C ILE A 22 9.96 3.02 7.50
N VAL A 23 9.95 1.72 7.25
CA VAL A 23 10.06 1.14 5.91
C VAL A 23 8.71 0.58 5.52
N ILE A 24 8.17 1.07 4.41
CA ILE A 24 6.89 0.61 3.87
C ILE A 24 7.18 -0.07 2.55
N TYR A 25 6.76 -1.32 2.42
CA TYR A 25 6.62 -1.98 1.13
C TYR A 25 5.19 -1.85 0.64
N HIS A 26 5.06 -1.53 -0.63
CA HIS A 26 3.79 -1.29 -1.29
C HIS A 26 3.73 -2.07 -2.60
N THR A 27 2.57 -2.67 -2.86
CA THR A 27 2.22 -3.26 -4.16
C THR A 27 0.90 -2.70 -4.67
N ASN A 28 0.71 -2.77 -5.98
CA ASN A 28 -0.55 -2.49 -6.64
C ASN A 28 -0.70 -3.40 -7.86
N ASP A 29 -1.94 -3.62 -8.27
CA ASP A 29 -2.25 -4.30 -9.53
C ASP A 29 -1.50 -5.65 -9.66
N ILE A 30 -1.49 -6.48 -8.61
CA ILE A 30 -0.81 -7.78 -8.62
C ILE A 30 -1.34 -8.68 -9.74
N LYS A 31 -2.65 -8.57 -10.06
CA LYS A 31 -3.34 -9.32 -11.12
C LYS A 31 -3.05 -10.84 -11.08
N ASN A 32 -2.90 -11.40 -9.87
CA ASN A 32 -2.55 -12.81 -9.64
C ASN A 32 -1.28 -13.32 -10.39
N VAL A 33 -0.28 -12.47 -10.63
CA VAL A 33 0.99 -12.92 -11.21
C VAL A 33 1.82 -13.69 -10.17
N LEU A 34 1.80 -15.02 -10.28
CA LEU A 34 2.49 -15.88 -9.31
C LEU A 34 3.94 -16.15 -9.70
N GLY A 35 4.15 -16.66 -10.92
CA GLY A 35 5.42 -17.20 -11.35
C GLY A 35 6.26 -16.24 -12.18
N SER A 36 7.40 -16.77 -12.64
CA SER A 36 8.36 -16.00 -13.40
C SER A 36 7.87 -15.61 -14.79
N ARG A 37 8.28 -14.43 -15.26
CA ARG A 37 8.07 -13.96 -16.63
C ARG A 37 9.28 -13.20 -17.17
N ASN A 38 9.46 -13.27 -18.47
CA ASN A 38 10.51 -12.53 -19.16
C ASN A 38 10.09 -11.06 -19.36
N ALA A 39 10.90 -10.13 -18.88
CA ALA A 39 10.71 -8.70 -19.07
C ALA A 39 11.19 -8.24 -20.45
N THR A 40 10.50 -8.66 -21.51
CA THR A 40 10.81 -8.30 -22.90
C THR A 40 10.75 -6.79 -23.17
N PHE A 41 10.01 -6.04 -22.35
CA PHE A 41 9.97 -4.58 -22.38
C PHE A 41 11.27 -3.91 -21.91
N ILE A 42 12.14 -4.62 -21.18
CA ILE A 42 13.47 -4.13 -20.77
C ILE A 42 14.49 -4.45 -21.84
N ASN A 43 14.52 -5.71 -22.28
CA ASN A 43 15.41 -6.18 -23.34
C ASN A 43 14.71 -7.30 -24.12
N PRO A 44 14.27 -7.06 -25.37
CA PRO A 44 13.59 -8.07 -26.17
C PRO A 44 14.46 -9.28 -26.52
N ASP A 45 15.77 -9.09 -26.68
CA ASP A 45 16.71 -10.12 -27.14
C ASP A 45 17.22 -10.99 -25.99
N PHE A 46 17.45 -10.37 -24.82
CA PHE A 46 17.92 -11.04 -23.60
C PHE A 46 17.11 -10.56 -22.39
N PRO A 47 15.82 -10.91 -22.31
CA PRO A 47 14.94 -10.39 -21.27
C PRO A 47 15.38 -10.91 -19.90
N PRO A 48 15.58 -10.03 -18.91
CA PRO A 48 15.75 -10.48 -17.53
C PRO A 48 14.44 -11.10 -17.03
N VAL A 49 14.56 -12.00 -16.05
CA VAL A 49 13.43 -12.74 -15.50
C VAL A 49 12.90 -12.02 -14.26
N LEU A 50 11.62 -11.66 -14.28
CA LEU A 50 10.88 -11.22 -13.09
C LEU A 50 10.30 -12.44 -12.41
N GLY A 51 10.35 -12.54 -11.08
CA GLY A 51 9.93 -13.76 -10.37
C GLY A 51 8.58 -13.71 -9.65
N GLY A 52 7.78 -12.66 -9.87
CA GLY A 52 6.39 -12.56 -9.42
C GLY A 52 6.22 -12.63 -7.89
N ILE A 53 5.11 -13.23 -7.43
CA ILE A 53 4.78 -13.33 -6.00
C ILE A 53 5.84 -14.06 -5.18
N TYR A 54 6.55 -15.02 -5.80
CA TYR A 54 7.58 -15.79 -5.10
C TYR A 54 8.84 -14.95 -4.82
N SER A 55 9.23 -14.10 -5.76
CA SER A 55 10.32 -13.13 -5.55
C SER A 55 9.91 -12.02 -4.59
N LEU A 56 8.65 -11.56 -4.65
CA LEU A 56 8.11 -10.60 -3.68
C LEU A 56 8.21 -11.16 -2.25
N SER A 57 7.80 -12.42 -2.02
CA SER A 57 7.86 -13.05 -0.70
C SER A 57 9.30 -13.05 -0.14
N THR A 58 10.28 -13.38 -0.98
CA THR A 58 11.70 -13.30 -0.62
C THR A 58 12.14 -11.87 -0.30
N ALA A 59 11.78 -10.89 -1.13
CA ALA A 59 12.11 -9.49 -0.92
C ALA A 59 11.51 -8.94 0.40
N VAL A 60 10.24 -9.24 0.66
CA VAL A 60 9.52 -8.88 1.90
C VAL A 60 10.20 -9.52 3.10
N LYS A 61 10.51 -10.81 3.03
CA LYS A 61 11.18 -11.53 4.13
C LYS A 61 12.53 -10.89 4.47
N TRP A 62 13.35 -10.60 3.46
CA TRP A 62 14.68 -10.02 3.69
C TRP A 62 14.61 -8.60 4.25
N GLU A 63 13.70 -7.76 3.76
CA GLU A 63 13.56 -6.39 4.28
C GLU A 63 12.98 -6.41 5.69
N ARG A 64 12.03 -7.29 5.98
CA ARG A 64 11.51 -7.48 7.35
C ARG A 64 12.61 -7.94 8.31
N ASP A 65 13.39 -8.96 7.95
CA ASP A 65 14.52 -9.43 8.76
C ASP A 65 15.55 -8.32 9.02
N LYS A 66 15.75 -7.42 8.04
CA LYS A 66 16.63 -6.26 8.16
C LYS A 66 16.05 -5.21 9.10
N ALA A 67 14.77 -4.87 8.95
CA ALA A 67 14.08 -3.92 9.80
C ALA A 67 14.07 -4.39 11.26
N GLU A 68 13.78 -5.68 11.51
CA GLU A 68 13.82 -6.26 12.86
C GLU A 68 15.21 -6.13 13.52
N LYS A 69 16.29 -6.41 12.78
CA LYS A 69 17.67 -6.27 13.29
C LYS A 69 18.05 -4.83 13.63
N ASN A 70 17.53 -3.88 12.86
CA ASN A 70 17.77 -2.45 13.06
C ASN A 70 16.80 -1.83 14.07
N GLN A 71 15.77 -2.57 14.49
CA GLN A 71 14.64 -2.07 15.27
C GLN A 71 13.80 -1.02 14.53
N ASP A 72 13.84 -1.03 13.19
CA ASP A 72 13.01 -0.20 12.32
C ASP A 72 11.56 -0.72 12.32
N ILE A 73 10.60 0.16 11.99
CA ILE A 73 9.21 -0.25 11.73
C ILE A 73 9.12 -0.74 10.29
N PHE A 74 8.56 -1.92 10.05
CA PHE A 74 8.26 -2.42 8.71
C PHE A 74 6.76 -2.61 8.52
N LEU A 75 6.21 -2.06 7.45
CA LEU A 75 4.80 -2.19 7.07
C LEU A 75 4.68 -2.66 5.63
N LEU A 76 3.64 -3.44 5.34
CA LEU A 76 3.39 -4.01 4.03
C LEU A 76 1.93 -3.78 3.60
N PHE A 77 1.75 -3.03 2.53
CA PHE A 77 0.44 -2.60 2.04
C PHE A 77 0.21 -2.95 0.57
N ASP A 78 -1.05 -3.08 0.19
CA ASP A 78 -1.46 -3.21 -1.22
C ASP A 78 -2.59 -2.23 -1.56
N SER A 79 -2.52 -1.60 -2.74
CA SER A 79 -3.50 -0.60 -3.20
C SER A 79 -4.65 -1.16 -4.04
N GLY A 80 -4.81 -2.48 -4.11
CA GLY A 80 -5.92 -3.15 -4.79
C GLY A 80 -5.60 -3.63 -6.20
N ASN A 81 -6.62 -4.18 -6.88
CA ASN A 81 -6.51 -4.86 -8.17
C ASN A 81 -5.57 -6.07 -8.13
N PHE A 82 -5.61 -6.82 -7.03
CA PHE A 82 -4.74 -7.97 -6.82
C PHE A 82 -5.34 -9.28 -7.36
N ALA A 83 -6.67 -9.36 -7.45
CA ALA A 83 -7.40 -10.53 -7.92
C ALA A 83 -8.17 -10.25 -9.22
N TYR A 84 -8.19 -11.21 -10.14
CA TYR A 84 -8.90 -11.07 -11.40
C TYR A 84 -10.29 -11.70 -11.35
N LYS A 85 -11.22 -11.13 -12.12
CA LYS A 85 -12.55 -11.71 -12.33
C LYS A 85 -12.48 -12.86 -13.33
N SER A 86 -12.91 -14.03 -12.90
CA SER A 86 -13.08 -15.17 -13.79
C SER A 86 -14.16 -14.89 -14.83
N VAL A 87 -13.80 -15.01 -16.11
CA VAL A 87 -14.71 -14.86 -17.26
C VAL A 87 -15.76 -15.97 -17.28
N GLU A 88 -15.44 -17.15 -16.76
CA GLU A 88 -16.33 -18.33 -16.83
C GLU A 88 -17.50 -18.26 -15.85
N ASN A 89 -17.31 -17.64 -14.68
CA ASN A 89 -18.30 -17.66 -13.59
C ASN A 89 -18.60 -16.30 -12.96
N ASP A 90 -18.16 -15.21 -13.60
CA ASP A 90 -18.39 -13.84 -13.18
C ASP A 90 -17.95 -13.54 -11.73
N SER A 91 -16.94 -14.25 -11.22
CA SER A 91 -16.52 -14.16 -9.81
C SER A 91 -15.02 -13.96 -9.62
N VAL A 92 -14.67 -13.34 -8.49
CA VAL A 92 -13.28 -13.16 -8.06
C VAL A 92 -12.90 -14.29 -7.11
N ASP A 93 -11.75 -14.92 -7.37
CA ASP A 93 -11.18 -15.94 -6.50
C ASP A 93 -10.15 -15.34 -5.54
N PHE A 94 -10.45 -15.41 -4.25
CA PHE A 94 -9.59 -14.96 -3.17
C PHE A 94 -8.72 -16.08 -2.57
N SER A 95 -8.84 -17.33 -3.06
CA SER A 95 -8.11 -18.47 -2.51
C SER A 95 -6.59 -18.29 -2.56
N VAL A 96 -6.08 -17.84 -3.70
CA VAL A 96 -4.65 -17.58 -3.92
C VAL A 96 -4.20 -16.29 -3.21
N PRO A 97 -4.89 -15.13 -3.35
CA PRO A 97 -4.60 -13.93 -2.56
C PRO A 97 -4.56 -14.11 -1.06
N ALA A 98 -5.53 -14.83 -0.50
CA ALA A 98 -5.57 -15.08 0.93
C ALA A 98 -4.29 -15.77 1.42
N VAL A 99 -3.80 -16.77 0.66
CA VAL A 99 -2.59 -17.52 1.03
C VAL A 99 -1.35 -16.63 0.99
N TYR A 100 -1.13 -15.87 -0.09
CA TYR A 100 0.09 -15.08 -0.19
C TYR A 100 0.09 -13.85 0.73
N PHE A 101 -1.06 -13.19 0.92
CA PHE A 101 -1.15 -12.06 1.84
C PHE A 101 -0.97 -12.49 3.30
N GLU A 102 -1.51 -13.65 3.70
CA GLU A 102 -1.28 -14.22 5.03
C GLU A 102 0.17 -14.67 5.21
N HIS A 103 0.74 -15.35 4.21
CA HIS A 103 2.13 -15.82 4.24
C HIS A 103 3.11 -14.67 4.42
N MET A 104 2.94 -13.60 3.63
CA MET A 104 3.79 -12.43 3.70
C MET A 104 3.42 -11.48 4.83
N LYS A 105 2.30 -11.70 5.54
CA LYS A 105 1.81 -10.83 6.63
C LYS A 105 1.61 -9.39 6.18
N TYR A 106 0.74 -9.17 5.18
CA TYR A 106 0.30 -7.82 4.84
C TYR A 106 -0.46 -7.19 6.01
N ASP A 107 -0.21 -5.90 6.25
CA ASP A 107 -0.82 -5.15 7.35
C ASP A 107 -2.22 -4.64 6.99
N LEU A 108 -2.39 -4.28 5.72
CA LEU A 108 -3.62 -3.70 5.17
C LEU A 108 -3.64 -3.79 3.64
N VAL A 109 -4.82 -4.04 3.08
CA VAL A 109 -5.03 -4.10 1.62
C VAL A 109 -6.27 -3.30 1.27
N ASN A 110 -6.15 -2.42 0.28
CA ASN A 110 -7.28 -1.70 -0.30
C ASN A 110 -7.98 -2.56 -1.35
N LEU A 111 -9.26 -2.26 -1.62
CA LEU A 111 -10.02 -2.91 -2.68
C LEU A 111 -10.02 -2.04 -3.95
N GLY A 112 -9.70 -2.65 -5.09
CA GLY A 112 -9.69 -1.99 -6.39
C GLY A 112 -10.91 -2.33 -7.24
N LEU A 113 -10.90 -1.86 -8.48
CA LEU A 113 -11.96 -2.10 -9.46
C LEU A 113 -12.10 -3.59 -9.81
N ASP A 114 -11.00 -4.32 -9.89
CA ASP A 114 -11.06 -5.74 -10.28
C ASP A 114 -11.83 -6.56 -9.23
N GLU A 115 -11.59 -6.31 -7.94
CA GLU A 115 -12.33 -7.00 -6.88
C GLU A 115 -13.83 -6.62 -6.91
N LEU A 116 -14.13 -5.34 -7.13
CA LEU A 116 -15.49 -4.82 -7.23
C LEU A 116 -16.27 -5.34 -8.44
N SER A 117 -15.57 -5.76 -9.49
CA SER A 117 -16.19 -6.19 -10.76
C SER A 117 -17.06 -7.46 -10.66
N ALA A 118 -16.94 -8.22 -9.56
CA ALA A 118 -17.82 -9.34 -9.23
C ALA A 118 -19.12 -8.94 -8.49
N GLY A 119 -19.37 -7.64 -8.29
CA GLY A 119 -20.58 -7.11 -7.67
C GLY A 119 -20.77 -7.52 -6.20
N GLY A 120 -21.94 -7.27 -5.62
CA GLY A 120 -22.16 -7.40 -4.16
C GLY A 120 -21.75 -8.74 -3.52
N ALA A 121 -21.69 -9.83 -4.31
CA ALA A 121 -21.26 -11.15 -3.85
C ALA A 121 -19.75 -11.23 -3.53
N PHE A 122 -18.91 -10.36 -4.09
CA PHE A 122 -17.47 -10.36 -3.80
C PHE A 122 -17.22 -10.07 -2.31
N ALA A 123 -18.03 -9.20 -1.71
CA ALA A 123 -17.78 -8.74 -0.35
C ALA A 123 -17.92 -9.86 0.69
N GLU A 124 -18.89 -10.76 0.51
CA GLU A 124 -19.08 -11.93 1.38
C GLU A 124 -17.91 -12.92 1.21
N LYS A 125 -17.50 -13.19 -0.03
CA LYS A 125 -16.35 -14.06 -0.32
C LYS A 125 -15.04 -13.50 0.25
N ALA A 126 -14.82 -12.20 0.10
CA ALA A 126 -13.67 -11.51 0.65
C ALA A 126 -13.65 -11.64 2.18
N LYS A 127 -14.77 -11.39 2.86
CA LYS A 127 -14.88 -11.57 4.33
C LYS A 127 -14.69 -13.01 4.80
N GLU A 128 -15.12 -13.99 4.01
CA GLU A 128 -14.95 -15.41 4.34
C GLU A 128 -13.48 -15.85 4.22
N ARG A 129 -12.79 -15.41 3.16
CA ARG A 129 -11.47 -15.93 2.76
C ARG A 129 -10.30 -15.09 3.22
N MET A 130 -10.45 -13.77 3.23
CA MET A 130 -9.36 -12.86 3.56
C MET A 130 -9.25 -12.70 5.07
N ARG A 131 -8.11 -13.13 5.63
CA ARG A 131 -7.73 -12.84 7.02
C ARG A 131 -6.97 -11.53 7.13
N THR A 132 -6.29 -11.13 6.06
CA THR A 132 -5.67 -9.83 5.93
C THR A 132 -6.74 -8.73 5.97
N PRO A 133 -6.56 -7.69 6.79
CA PRO A 133 -7.50 -6.58 6.87
C PRO A 133 -7.69 -5.89 5.51
N LEU A 134 -8.97 -5.69 5.14
CA LEU A 134 -9.39 -5.02 3.91
C LEU A 134 -10.01 -3.66 4.23
N ILE A 135 -9.72 -2.66 3.41
CA ILE A 135 -10.34 -1.32 3.50
C ILE A 135 -10.96 -0.88 2.18
N LEU A 136 -11.99 -0.04 2.28
CA LEU A 136 -12.65 0.63 1.15
C LEU A 136 -13.35 1.90 1.65
N GLY A 137 -12.78 3.08 1.40
CA GLY A 137 -13.16 4.30 2.09
C GLY A 137 -14.22 5.18 1.42
N ASN A 138 -14.40 5.06 0.09
CA ASN A 138 -15.30 5.93 -0.67
C ASN A 138 -16.43 5.19 -1.40
N ILE A 139 -16.57 3.88 -1.20
CA ILE A 139 -17.66 3.09 -1.81
C ILE A 139 -18.48 2.43 -0.72
N PHE A 140 -19.80 2.60 -0.82
CA PHE A 140 -20.77 2.02 0.12
C PHE A 140 -22.01 1.56 -0.62
N TYR A 141 -22.80 0.70 0.01
CA TYR A 141 -24.00 0.13 -0.61
C TYR A 141 -25.24 0.88 -0.16
N LYS A 142 -26.20 1.11 -1.07
CA LYS A 142 -27.44 1.87 -0.80
C LYS A 142 -28.17 1.41 0.47
N ASP A 143 -28.29 0.09 0.64
CA ASP A 143 -29.06 -0.51 1.74
C ASP A 143 -28.21 -0.91 2.96
N LYS A 144 -26.90 -1.07 2.77
CA LYS A 144 -25.98 -1.64 3.80
C LYS A 144 -24.98 -0.63 4.35
N GLY A 145 -24.83 0.54 3.72
CA GLY A 145 -23.74 1.47 4.02
C GLY A 145 -22.38 0.87 3.70
N TYR A 146 -21.35 1.28 4.45
CA TYR A 146 -20.00 0.76 4.29
C TYR A 146 -19.93 -0.69 4.78
N ILE A 147 -19.50 -1.61 3.90
CA ILE A 147 -19.35 -3.03 4.23
C ILE A 147 -17.96 -3.33 4.79
N PHE A 148 -16.95 -2.56 4.39
CA PHE A 148 -15.57 -2.66 4.85
C PHE A 148 -15.22 -1.44 5.71
N ASP A 149 -14.17 -1.58 6.51
CA ASP A 149 -13.60 -0.43 7.21
C ASP A 149 -13.08 0.58 6.18
N ARG A 150 -13.26 1.87 6.46
CA ARG A 150 -12.78 2.94 5.56
C ARG A 150 -11.30 3.25 5.77
N TYR A 151 -10.82 3.00 6.99
CA TYR A 151 -9.46 3.27 7.44
C TYR A 151 -9.09 2.32 8.58
N LYS A 152 -7.80 2.24 8.89
CA LYS A 152 -7.25 1.55 10.04
C LYS A 152 -6.20 2.42 10.71
N ILE A 153 -6.13 2.34 12.03
CA ILE A 153 -5.06 2.95 12.81
C ILE A 153 -4.13 1.84 13.28
N ILE A 154 -2.85 1.97 12.95
CA ILE A 154 -1.78 1.05 13.34
C ILE A 154 -0.91 1.77 14.36
N GLU A 155 -0.86 1.24 15.58
CA GLU A 155 0.02 1.76 16.62
C GLU A 155 1.22 0.83 16.79
N VAL A 156 2.41 1.33 16.50
CA VAL A 156 3.65 0.54 16.50
C VAL A 156 4.81 1.39 17.00
N GLN A 157 5.54 0.86 17.99
CA GLN A 157 6.64 1.57 18.67
C GLN A 157 6.27 2.99 19.15
N GLY A 158 5.03 3.20 19.58
CA GLY A 158 4.51 4.48 20.07
C GLY A 158 4.14 5.49 18.99
N ILE A 159 4.20 5.11 17.71
CA ILE A 159 3.77 5.92 16.56
C ILE A 159 2.41 5.43 16.09
N LYS A 160 1.49 6.36 15.81
CA LYS A 160 0.14 6.08 15.35
C LYS A 160 0.00 6.43 13.87
N ILE A 161 -0.10 5.41 13.04
CA ILE A 161 -0.19 5.53 11.58
C ILE A 161 -1.64 5.30 11.18
N GLY A 162 -2.28 6.34 10.63
CA GLY A 162 -3.61 6.27 10.05
C GLY A 162 -3.53 5.89 8.58
N VAL A 163 -4.23 4.84 8.15
CA VAL A 163 -4.22 4.38 6.77
C VAL A 163 -5.66 4.31 6.26
N PHE A 164 -5.97 4.98 5.15
CA PHE A 164 -7.29 4.96 4.53
C PHE A 164 -7.26 4.46 3.09
N GLY A 165 -8.39 3.94 2.61
CA GLY A 165 -8.49 3.32 1.28
C GLY A 165 -9.37 4.14 0.34
N LEU A 166 -8.98 4.29 -0.92
CA LEU A 166 -9.83 4.89 -1.96
C LEU A 166 -9.78 4.04 -3.23
N THR A 167 -10.89 3.99 -3.94
CA THR A 167 -11.00 3.42 -5.28
C THR A 167 -11.51 4.50 -6.22
N SER A 168 -11.14 4.43 -7.51
CA SER A 168 -11.52 5.43 -8.49
C SER A 168 -12.97 5.90 -8.38
N GLU A 169 -13.20 7.21 -8.31
CA GLU A 169 -14.56 7.80 -8.31
C GLU A 169 -15.33 7.50 -9.61
N TYR A 170 -14.60 7.09 -10.65
CA TYR A 170 -15.16 6.62 -11.92
C TYR A 170 -15.45 5.11 -11.96
N ALA A 171 -15.40 4.41 -10.82
CA ALA A 171 -15.70 2.98 -10.74
C ALA A 171 -17.01 2.60 -11.45
N GLY A 172 -18.05 3.45 -11.34
CA GLY A 172 -19.34 3.22 -12.00
C GLY A 172 -19.30 3.13 -13.54
N LEU A 173 -18.24 3.63 -14.19
CA LEU A 173 -18.05 3.54 -15.64
C LEU A 173 -17.36 2.23 -16.07
N ASN A 174 -16.57 1.63 -15.18
CA ASN A 174 -15.73 0.47 -15.46
C ASN A 174 -16.33 -0.85 -14.96
N LEU A 175 -17.31 -0.76 -14.06
CA LEU A 175 -17.96 -1.91 -13.46
C LEU A 175 -19.21 -2.31 -14.26
N THR A 176 -19.58 -3.60 -14.17
CA THR A 176 -20.80 -4.12 -14.82
C THR A 176 -22.05 -3.52 -14.18
N GLU A 177 -23.17 -3.49 -14.92
CA GLU A 177 -24.45 -2.97 -14.40
C GLU A 177 -24.86 -3.63 -13.07
N ASN A 178 -24.65 -4.94 -12.95
CA ASN A 178 -24.88 -5.71 -11.72
C ASN A 178 -23.97 -5.31 -10.55
N ALA A 179 -22.74 -4.85 -10.82
CA ALA A 179 -21.83 -4.38 -9.79
C ALA A 179 -22.13 -2.93 -9.37
N VAL A 180 -22.65 -2.11 -10.29
CA VAL A 180 -22.93 -0.69 -10.08
C VAL A 180 -24.30 -0.44 -9.45
N SER A 181 -25.31 -1.29 -9.69
CA SER A 181 -26.69 -1.05 -9.26
C SER A 181 -26.84 -0.78 -7.76
N ASP A 182 -25.95 -1.38 -6.95
CA ASP A 182 -26.10 -1.45 -5.49
C ASP A 182 -25.13 -0.53 -4.74
N ILE A 183 -24.15 0.06 -5.43
CA ILE A 183 -23.10 0.89 -4.82
C ILE A 183 -23.34 2.39 -5.05
N ILE A 184 -22.82 3.19 -4.13
CA ILE A 184 -22.64 4.62 -4.24
C ILE A 184 -21.15 4.88 -4.10
N VAL A 185 -20.61 5.63 -5.07
CA VAL A 185 -19.21 6.03 -5.10
C VAL A 185 -19.13 7.51 -4.72
N GLN A 186 -18.55 7.77 -3.56
CA GLN A 186 -18.23 9.13 -3.11
C GLN A 186 -17.00 9.63 -3.86
N ARG A 187 -16.97 10.94 -4.13
CA ARG A 187 -15.81 11.60 -4.72
C ARG A 187 -14.56 11.37 -3.88
N GLU A 188 -13.44 11.13 -4.55
CA GLU A 188 -12.16 10.80 -3.91
C GLU A 188 -11.75 11.87 -2.89
N THR A 189 -11.81 13.14 -3.29
CA THR A 189 -11.39 14.27 -2.46
C THR A 189 -12.33 14.53 -1.28
N ASP A 190 -13.63 14.32 -1.44
CA ASP A 190 -14.60 14.45 -0.35
C ASP A 190 -14.39 13.34 0.70
N ALA A 191 -14.25 12.09 0.26
CA ALA A 191 -13.97 10.96 1.14
C ALA A 191 -12.64 11.15 1.88
N ALA A 192 -11.58 11.58 1.19
CA ALA A 192 -10.28 11.82 1.80
C ALA A 192 -10.32 12.94 2.85
N LYS A 193 -11.00 14.07 2.57
CA LYS A 193 -11.17 15.16 3.56
C LYS A 193 -11.82 14.66 4.84
N GLU A 194 -12.87 13.85 4.73
CA GLU A 194 -13.51 13.21 5.90
C GLU A 194 -12.54 12.30 6.65
N LEU A 195 -11.83 11.42 5.93
CA LEU A 195 -10.96 10.41 6.51
C LEU A 195 -9.74 11.04 7.19
N VAL A 196 -9.11 12.04 6.56
CA VAL A 196 -8.02 12.83 7.16
C VAL A 196 -8.50 13.54 8.41
N ALA A 197 -9.70 14.15 8.41
CA ALA A 197 -10.24 14.79 9.60
C ALA A 197 -10.45 13.79 10.76
N VAL A 198 -10.92 12.58 10.46
CA VAL A 198 -11.07 11.50 11.45
C VAL A 198 -9.71 11.05 11.99
N LEU A 199 -8.71 10.84 11.13
CA LEU A 199 -7.38 10.38 11.54
C LEU A 199 -6.63 11.45 12.35
N LYS A 200 -6.70 12.73 11.95
CA LYS A 200 -6.18 13.87 12.73
C LYS A 200 -6.85 13.96 14.11
N LYS A 201 -8.17 13.78 14.19
CA LYS A 201 -8.89 13.76 15.47
C LYS A 201 -8.43 12.61 16.39
N ASN A 202 -8.03 11.48 15.82
CA ASN A 202 -7.46 10.36 16.55
C ASN A 202 -5.96 10.52 16.89
N ARG A 203 -5.38 11.68 16.55
CA ARG A 203 -3.96 12.01 16.77
C ARG A 203 -3.04 10.99 16.10
N CYS A 204 -3.33 10.65 14.85
CA CYS A 204 -2.36 9.95 14.00
C CYS A 204 -1.19 10.90 13.71
N ASP A 205 0.02 10.38 13.84
CA ASP A 205 1.26 11.10 13.55
C ASP A 205 1.54 11.12 12.04
N ILE A 206 1.15 10.05 11.35
CA ILE A 206 1.31 9.87 9.90
C ILE A 206 -0.02 9.39 9.31
N ILE A 207 -0.40 9.94 8.17
CA ILE A 207 -1.60 9.60 7.41
C ILE A 207 -1.21 9.12 6.00
N ILE A 208 -1.60 7.88 5.68
CA ILE A 208 -1.28 7.20 4.42
C ILE A 208 -2.59 6.92 3.66
N GLY A 209 -2.64 7.30 2.39
CA GLY A 209 -3.68 6.88 1.45
C GLY A 209 -3.25 5.66 0.65
N LEU A 210 -3.98 4.55 0.75
CA LEU A 210 -3.91 3.43 -0.20
C LEU A 210 -4.94 3.66 -1.30
N THR A 211 -4.49 4.07 -2.48
CA THR A 211 -5.41 4.55 -3.53
C THR A 211 -5.36 3.68 -4.77
N SER A 212 -6.53 3.31 -5.29
CA SER A 212 -6.73 2.62 -6.57
C SER A 212 -7.42 3.58 -7.56
N THR A 213 -6.81 4.73 -7.77
CA THR A 213 -7.40 5.93 -8.42
C THR A 213 -6.61 6.42 -9.63
N SER A 214 -5.37 5.94 -9.82
CA SER A 214 -4.37 6.40 -10.79
C SER A 214 -3.59 7.66 -10.38
N TYR A 215 -2.35 7.76 -10.87
CA TYR A 215 -1.39 8.80 -10.49
C TYR A 215 -1.92 10.22 -10.69
N GLU A 216 -2.57 10.50 -11.81
CA GLU A 216 -3.09 11.83 -12.15
C GLU A 216 -4.15 12.30 -11.14
N HIS A 217 -4.98 11.38 -10.67
CA HIS A 217 -5.96 11.63 -9.63
C HIS A 217 -5.31 11.86 -8.27
N ASP A 218 -4.28 11.07 -7.95
CA ASP A 218 -3.56 11.19 -6.68
C ASP A 218 -2.81 12.52 -6.55
N ILE A 219 -2.34 13.11 -7.65
CA ILE A 219 -1.78 14.49 -7.64
C ILE A 219 -2.85 15.50 -7.23
N VAL A 220 -4.03 15.43 -7.84
CA VAL A 220 -5.14 16.33 -7.51
C VAL A 220 -5.58 16.12 -6.05
N LEU A 221 -5.66 14.86 -5.62
CA LEU A 221 -6.00 14.48 -4.26
C LEU A 221 -5.01 15.07 -3.24
N ALA A 222 -3.71 14.90 -3.50
CA ALA A 222 -2.65 15.41 -2.65
C ALA A 222 -2.65 16.94 -2.56
N ASP A 223 -2.93 17.64 -3.65
CA ASP A 223 -2.97 19.11 -3.65
C ASP A 223 -4.26 19.65 -2.99
N GLU A 224 -5.40 18.98 -3.15
CA GLU A 224 -6.69 19.42 -2.60
C GLU A 224 -6.94 19.03 -1.13
N VAL A 225 -6.22 18.05 -0.60
CA VAL A 225 -6.47 17.47 0.73
C VAL A 225 -5.25 17.55 1.63
N GLU A 226 -5.22 18.60 2.46
CA GLU A 226 -4.12 18.85 3.40
C GLU A 226 -4.04 17.80 4.53
N GLY A 227 -2.83 17.28 4.74
CA GLY A 227 -2.49 16.36 5.83
C GLY A 227 -2.54 14.88 5.46
N ILE A 228 -2.45 14.57 4.18
CA ILE A 228 -2.00 13.27 3.70
C ILE A 228 -0.48 13.35 3.58
N ASP A 229 0.24 12.47 4.28
CA ASP A 229 1.70 12.47 4.25
C ASP A 229 2.24 11.60 3.09
N VAL A 230 1.60 10.45 2.86
CA VAL A 230 2.00 9.50 1.81
C VAL A 230 0.79 8.99 1.04
N ILE A 231 0.87 8.96 -0.28
CA ILE A 231 -0.06 8.23 -1.16
C ILE A 231 0.68 7.08 -1.82
N LEU A 232 0.13 5.88 -1.60
CA LEU A 232 0.54 4.65 -2.22
C LEU A 232 -0.45 4.34 -3.34
N SER A 233 -0.06 4.68 -4.57
CA SER A 233 -0.94 4.75 -5.74
C SER A 233 -0.98 3.43 -6.51
N GLY A 234 -2.17 3.07 -7.00
CA GLY A 234 -2.41 1.93 -7.87
C GLY A 234 -3.29 2.30 -9.07
N ASN A 235 -3.89 1.29 -9.69
CA ASN A 235 -4.73 1.41 -10.88
C ASN A 235 -3.93 1.76 -12.15
N GLU A 236 -4.62 2.07 -13.24
CA GLU A 236 -4.01 2.37 -14.53
C GLU A 236 -3.02 3.53 -14.47
N GLY A 237 -2.11 3.59 -15.45
CA GLY A 237 -1.13 4.68 -15.59
C GLY A 237 0.32 4.29 -15.31
N ARG A 238 1.21 5.26 -15.52
CA ARG A 238 2.67 5.04 -15.52
C ARG A 238 3.20 4.79 -14.11
N GLY A 239 3.89 3.66 -13.92
CA GLY A 239 4.69 3.41 -12.71
C GLY A 239 5.91 4.34 -12.60
N MET A 240 6.39 4.53 -11.38
CA MET A 240 7.42 5.49 -11.03
C MET A 240 8.68 4.77 -10.52
N ARG A 241 9.87 5.30 -10.86
CA ARG A 241 11.13 4.79 -10.32
C ARG A 241 11.44 5.32 -8.93
N GLU A 242 11.06 6.57 -8.70
CA GLU A 242 11.28 7.33 -7.48
C GLU A 242 9.96 8.01 -7.13
N SER A 243 9.71 8.21 -5.84
CA SER A 243 8.58 9.01 -5.38
C SER A 243 8.74 10.47 -5.80
N ILE A 244 7.63 11.18 -5.82
CA ILE A 244 7.64 12.64 -5.85
C ILE A 244 7.07 13.18 -4.54
N GLU A 245 7.28 14.46 -4.30
CA GLU A 245 6.65 15.21 -3.22
C GLU A 245 5.88 16.38 -3.85
N THR A 246 4.59 16.52 -3.51
CA THR A 246 3.78 17.60 -4.08
C THR A 246 4.19 18.95 -3.49
N PRO A 247 4.20 20.03 -4.30
CA PRO A 247 4.68 21.33 -3.84
C PRO A 247 3.70 22.06 -2.93
N VAL A 248 2.44 21.62 -2.86
CA VAL A 248 1.38 22.31 -2.11
C VAL A 248 1.31 21.80 -0.68
N ASN A 249 1.07 20.49 -0.50
CA ASN A 249 0.86 19.88 0.82
C ASN A 249 2.02 18.97 1.25
N HIS A 250 3.11 18.91 0.47
CA HIS A 250 4.29 18.09 0.77
C HIS A 250 3.97 16.59 0.91
N THR A 251 2.98 16.11 0.14
CA THR A 251 2.57 14.70 0.14
C THR A 251 3.52 13.89 -0.74
N ILE A 252 4.08 12.81 -0.20
CA ILE A 252 4.92 11.87 -0.94
C ILE A 252 4.03 10.92 -1.73
N ILE A 253 4.27 10.78 -3.03
CA ILE A 253 3.48 9.89 -3.90
C ILE A 253 4.41 8.92 -4.62
N ILE A 254 4.06 7.65 -4.60
CA ILE A 254 4.69 6.63 -5.45
C ILE A 254 3.63 5.67 -6.00
N LYS A 255 3.85 5.24 -7.24
CA LYS A 255 3.02 4.27 -7.95
C LYS A 255 3.87 3.14 -8.51
N GLY A 256 3.47 1.91 -8.30
CA GLY A 256 4.10 0.76 -8.94
C GLY A 256 3.63 0.53 -10.37
N TYR A 257 4.50 -0.12 -11.15
CA TYR A 257 4.26 -0.48 -12.54
C TYR A 257 3.18 -1.56 -12.70
N GLY A 258 2.89 -2.31 -11.63
CA GLY A 258 1.90 -3.38 -11.60
C GLY A 258 2.46 -4.75 -11.95
N GLU A 259 1.59 -5.73 -11.81
CA GLU A 259 1.79 -7.16 -12.03
C GLU A 259 3.05 -7.73 -11.36
N LEU A 260 3.53 -7.12 -10.27
CA LEU A 260 4.79 -7.50 -9.60
C LEU A 260 6.04 -7.42 -10.49
N SER A 261 6.09 -6.42 -11.38
CA SER A 261 7.35 -6.02 -12.00
C SER A 261 8.28 -5.32 -11.00
N SER A 262 7.71 -4.63 -10.01
CA SER A 262 8.39 -3.99 -8.90
C SER A 262 7.61 -4.16 -7.58
N VAL A 263 8.29 -3.85 -6.49
CA VAL A 263 7.71 -3.49 -5.20
C VAL A 263 8.24 -2.12 -4.79
N GLU A 264 7.37 -1.26 -4.32
CA GLU A 264 7.71 0.12 -3.98
C GLU A 264 8.15 0.16 -2.52
N LYS A 265 9.35 0.68 -2.29
CA LYS A 265 9.94 0.83 -0.97
C LYS A 265 9.95 2.31 -0.59
N ILE A 266 9.18 2.67 0.42
CA ILE A 266 9.17 4.00 1.01
C ILE A 266 9.95 3.93 2.32
N THR A 267 10.87 4.86 2.52
CA THR A 267 11.58 5.07 3.78
C THR A 267 11.21 6.43 4.32
N LEU A 268 10.67 6.46 5.54
CA LEU A 268 10.43 7.67 6.31
C LEU A 268 11.37 7.70 7.51
N GLU A 269 12.03 8.83 7.71
CA GLU A 269 12.73 9.15 8.94
C GLU A 269 11.86 10.13 9.73
N ILE A 270 11.49 9.76 10.96
CA ILE A 270 10.59 10.54 11.80
C ILE A 270 11.28 10.96 13.09
N ASP A 271 10.94 12.15 13.57
CA ASP A 271 11.40 12.62 14.88
C ASP A 271 10.61 11.98 16.05
N ASP A 272 11.06 12.26 17.28
CA ASP A 272 10.42 11.76 18.50
C ASP A 272 9.01 12.32 18.73
N THR A 273 8.60 13.33 17.98
CA THR A 273 7.25 13.93 18.03
C THR A 273 6.33 13.42 16.91
N GLY A 274 6.83 12.53 16.06
CA GLY A 274 6.06 11.90 14.99
C GLY A 274 6.10 12.64 13.65
N ASN A 275 6.86 13.73 13.52
CA ASN A 275 6.97 14.45 12.24
C ASN A 275 7.94 13.75 11.30
N ILE A 276 7.63 13.74 10.02
CA ILE A 276 8.53 13.27 8.97
C ILE A 276 9.64 14.30 8.75
N LEU A 277 10.89 13.89 8.99
CA LEU A 277 12.10 14.67 8.72
C LEU A 277 12.58 14.49 7.27
N PHE A 278 12.43 13.28 6.76
CA PHE A 278 12.82 12.89 5.41
C PHE A 278 11.95 11.73 4.94
N GLY A 279 11.57 11.74 3.68
CA GLY A 279 10.86 10.64 3.06
C GLY A 279 11.28 10.44 1.60
N GLU A 280 11.51 9.20 1.23
CA GLU A 280 11.88 8.81 -0.14
C GLU A 280 11.26 7.47 -0.48
N GLY A 281 10.72 7.36 -1.69
CA GLY A 281 10.25 6.11 -2.28
C GLY A 281 11.10 5.71 -3.48
N ILE A 282 11.42 4.43 -3.59
CA ILE A 282 12.08 3.83 -4.75
C ILE A 282 11.34 2.58 -5.20
N SER A 283 11.29 2.35 -6.52
CA SER A 283 10.76 1.10 -7.09
C SER A 283 11.88 0.05 -7.15
N VAL A 284 11.70 -1.06 -6.43
CA VAL A 284 12.61 -2.20 -6.43
C VAL A 284 12.12 -3.24 -7.43
N THR A 285 12.84 -3.40 -8.55
CA THR A 285 12.49 -4.41 -9.56
C THR A 285 12.66 -5.83 -9.02
N LEU A 286 11.63 -6.67 -9.18
CA LEU A 286 11.60 -8.04 -8.66
C LEU A 286 12.26 -9.04 -9.61
N PHE A 287 13.53 -8.83 -9.93
CA PHE A 287 14.30 -9.80 -10.70
C PHE A 287 14.50 -11.10 -9.92
N GLU A 288 14.29 -12.24 -10.57
CA GLU A 288 14.37 -13.57 -9.93
C GLU A 288 15.79 -13.93 -9.48
N ASP A 289 16.82 -13.41 -10.15
CA ASP A 289 18.22 -13.62 -9.78
C ASP A 289 18.62 -12.83 -8.53
N ALA A 290 18.06 -11.62 -8.36
CA ALA A 290 18.22 -10.82 -7.16
C ALA A 290 17.38 -11.36 -5.98
N PHE A 291 16.15 -11.80 -6.28
CA PHE A 291 15.19 -12.30 -5.31
C PHE A 291 14.72 -13.71 -5.72
N PRO A 292 15.44 -14.78 -5.34
CA PRO A 292 15.07 -16.13 -5.74
C PRO A 292 13.68 -16.53 -5.21
N ALA A 293 12.97 -17.35 -5.98
CA ALA A 293 11.61 -17.77 -5.64
C ALA A 293 11.49 -18.41 -4.24
N ASP A 294 10.56 -17.91 -3.44
CA ASP A 294 10.18 -18.50 -2.16
C ASP A 294 9.55 -19.90 -2.35
N LYS A 295 10.33 -20.92 -1.96
CA LYS A 295 9.93 -22.33 -2.07
C LYS A 295 8.79 -22.70 -1.12
N GLU A 296 8.67 -22.03 0.02
CA GLU A 296 7.62 -22.33 1.00
C GLU A 296 6.27 -21.81 0.49
N LEU A 297 6.22 -20.56 0.02
CA LEU A 297 5.02 -20.01 -0.59
C LEU A 297 4.60 -20.82 -1.82
N LYS A 298 5.55 -21.19 -2.69
CA LYS A 298 5.29 -22.04 -3.86
C LYS A 298 4.70 -23.40 -3.49
N ALA A 299 5.19 -24.02 -2.41
CA ALA A 299 4.63 -25.27 -1.92
C ALA A 299 3.23 -25.10 -1.30
N LYS A 300 2.91 -23.94 -0.71
CA LYS A 300 1.58 -23.64 -0.17
C LYS A 300 0.55 -23.42 -1.27
N LEU A 301 0.90 -22.72 -2.35
CA LEU A 301 -0.01 -22.43 -3.46
C LEU A 301 -0.25 -23.60 -4.42
N ASN A 302 0.59 -24.64 -4.40
CA ASN A 302 0.44 -25.84 -5.22
C ASN A 302 -0.37 -26.97 -4.54
N LYS A 303 -0.93 -26.73 -3.34
CA LYS A 303 -1.76 -27.69 -2.59
C LYS A 303 -3.23 -27.41 -2.81
#